data_AF-A0A6L7SQR3-F1
#
_entry.id   AF-A0A6L7SQR3-F1
#
_cell.length_a   1.000
_cell.length_b   1.000
_cell.length_c   1.000
_cell.angle_alpha   90.00
_cell.angle_beta   90.00
_cell.angle_gamma   90.00
#
_symmetry.space_group_name_H-M   'P 1'
#
loop_
_entity.id
_entity.type
_entity.pdbx_description
1 polymer ?
#
loop_
_entity_poly.entity_id
_entity_poly.type
_entity_poly.pdbx_seq_one_letter_code
_entity_poly.pdbx_strand_id
1 'polypeptide(L)' 'MKILTVIGARPQFIKAAALHRELRSAPDIHEILVHTGQHFDENMSDIFFEEMEIRKP' A
#
# COMPACT_ATOMS: atom_id res chain seq x y z
N MET A 1 4.42 10.78 14.17
CA MET A 1 4.20 11.46 12.87
C MET A 1 3.19 10.66 12.05
N LYS A 2 2.22 11.32 11.42
CA LYS A 2 1.25 10.64 10.53
C LYS A 2 1.65 10.85 9.07
N ILE A 3 1.69 9.77 8.30
CA ILE A 3 1.98 9.78 6.85
C ILE A 3 0.77 9.23 6.11
N LEU A 4 0.32 9.93 5.07
CA LEU A 4 -0.71 9.46 4.15
C LEU A 4 -0.06 9.08 2.82
N THR A 5 -0.08 7.80 2.48
CA THR A 5 0.43 7.26 1.22
C THR A 5 -0.73 7.05 0.27
N VAL A 6 -0.78 7.80 -0.84
CA VAL A 6 -1.86 7.69 -1.84
C VAL A 6 -1.32 7.05 -3.12
N ILE A 7 -1.96 5.97 -3.58
CA ILE A 7 -1.58 5.21 -4.77
C ILE A 7 -2.79 4.92 -5.67
N GLY A 8 -2.57 4.68 -6.96
CA GLY A 8 -3.61 4.37 -7.95
C GLY A 8 -3.19 3.51 -9.15
N ALA A 9 -1.90 3.28 -9.38
CA ALA A 9 -1.45 2.42 -10.47
C ALA A 9 -0.74 1.17 -9.93
N ARG A 10 -0.88 0.03 -10.64
CA ARG A 10 -0.25 -1.26 -10.25
C ARG A 10 1.24 -1.16 -9.89
N PRO A 11 2.11 -0.46 -10.65
CA PRO A 11 3.52 -0.31 -10.29
C PRO A 11 3.76 0.43 -8.96
N GLN A 12 2.77 1.19 -8.48
CA GLN A 12 2.87 1.93 -7.23
C GLN A 12 2.66 1.03 -6.01
N PHE A 13 1.93 -0.09 -6.12
CA PHE A 13 1.80 -1.05 -5.02
C PHE A 13 3.14 -1.65 -4.65
N ILE A 14 3.92 -2.08 -5.65
CA ILE A 14 5.25 -2.65 -5.44
C ILE A 14 6.17 -1.65 -4.72
N LYS A 15 6.11 -0.38 -5.12
CA LYS A 15 6.90 0.70 -4.50
C LYS A 15 6.40 1.05 -3.10
N ALA A 16 5.08 1.12 -2.90
CA ALA A 16 4.46 1.38 -1.61
C ALA A 16 4.74 0.26 -0.61
N ALA A 17 4.78 -1.00 -1.04
CA ALA A 17 5.14 -2.13 -0.19
C ALA A 17 6.55 -2.01 0.38
N ALA A 18 7.51 -1.60 -0.45
CA ALA A 18 8.89 -1.39 -0.02
C ALA A 18 8.98 -0.27 1.02
N LEU A 19 8.26 0.84 0.81
CA LEU A 19 8.21 1.95 1.76
C LEU A 19 7.48 1.55 3.06
N HIS A 20 6.35 0.86 2.96
CA HIS A 20 5.53 0.40 4.10
C HIS A 20 6.34 -0.42 5.09
N ARG A 21 7.20 -1.33 4.60
CA ARG A 21 8.08 -2.15 5.45
C ARG A 21 9.02 -1.30 6.31
N GLU A 22 9.58 -0.25 5.74
CA GLU A 22 10.46 0.67 6.45
C GLU A 22 9.67 1.55 7.43
N LEU A 23 8.54 2.12 7.00
CA LEU A 23 7.71 2.97 7.86
C LEU A 23 7.16 2.22 9.07
N ARG A 24 6.86 0.92 8.91
CA ARG A 24 6.40 0.04 10.00
C ARG A 24 7.51 -0.27 11.02
N SER A 25 8.78 -0.19 10.65
CA SER A 25 9.90 -0.41 11.58
C SER A 25 10.09 0.77 12.55
N ALA A 26 9.60 1.96 12.18
CA ALA A 26 9.71 3.17 12.96
C ALA A 26 8.53 3.31 13.95
N PRO A 27 8.75 3.24 15.28
CA PRO A 27 7.67 3.22 16.28
C PRO A 27 6.86 4.52 16.34
N ASP A 28 7.46 5.65 15.95
CA ASP A 28 6.82 6.96 15.97
C ASP A 28 6.11 7.31 14.66
N ILE A 29 6.06 6.39 13.69
CA ILE A 29 5.39 6.61 12.41
C ILE A 29 4.08 5.83 12.36
N HIS A 30 3.02 6.53 11.97
CA HIS A 30 1.73 5.93 11.65
C HIS A 30 1.40 6.21 10.19
N GLU A 31 1.50 5.17 9.36
CA GLU A 31 1.14 5.23 7.95
C GLU A 31 -0.34 4.88 7.73
N ILE A 32 -1.01 5.68 6.90
CA ILE A 32 -2.33 5.40 6.35
C ILE A 32 -2.16 5.23 4.83
N LEU A 33 -2.48 4.06 4.31
CA LEU A 33 -2.43 3.77 2.88
C LEU A 33 -3.82 3.96 2.27
N VAL A 34 -3.92 4.77 1.22
CA VAL A 34 -5.15 5.02 0.45
C VAL A 34 -4.93 4.66 -1.00
N HIS A 35 -5.78 3.77 -1.51
CA HIS A 35 -5.86 3.48 -2.93
C HIS A 35 -6.98 4.29 -3.60
N THR A 36 -6.69 4.96 -4.71
CA THR A 36 -7.64 5.86 -5.40
C THR A 36 -8.68 5.12 -6.26
N GLY A 37 -8.58 3.79 -6.39
CA GLY A 37 -9.47 3.00 -7.23
C GLY A 37 -9.14 3.07 -8.73
N GLN A 38 -8.03 3.71 -9.10
CA GLN A 38 -7.52 3.64 -10.47
C GLN A 38 -7.09 2.18 -10.78
N HIS A 39 -7.52 1.62 -11.91
CA HIS A 39 -7.34 0.20 -12.29
C HIS A 39 -8.05 -0.85 -11.40
N PHE A 40 -9.27 -0.57 -10.90
CA PHE A 40 -10.09 -1.55 -10.18
C PHE A 40 -10.62 -2.65 -11.13
N ASP A 41 -9.78 -3.64 -11.40
CA ASP A 41 -10.20 -4.95 -11.87
C ASP A 41 -9.95 -5.96 -10.73
N GLU A 42 -11.03 -6.50 -10.18
CA GLU A 42 -11.07 -7.33 -8.95
C GLU A 42 -10.13 -8.54 -9.03
N ASN A 43 -9.87 -9.05 -10.23
CA ASN A 43 -9.09 -10.27 -10.42
C ASN A 43 -7.57 -10.11 -10.35
N MET A 44 -7.04 -8.88 -10.20
CA MET A 44 -5.60 -8.66 -10.36
C MET A 44 -4.93 -7.80 -9.28
N SER A 45 -5.69 -7.17 -8.37
CA SER A 45 -5.11 -6.37 -7.27
C SER A 45 -5.03 -7.14 -5.96
N ASP A 46 -6.00 -8.03 -5.71
CA ASP A 46 -6.14 -8.76 -4.45
C ASP A 46 -4.96 -9.72 -4.17
N ILE A 47 -4.46 -10.39 -5.21
CA ILE A 47 -3.25 -11.24 -5.12
C ILE A 47 -2.04 -10.44 -4.63
N PHE A 48 -1.87 -9.19 -5.06
CA PHE A 48 -0.75 -8.38 -4.61
C PHE A 48 -0.88 -7.96 -3.15
N PHE A 49 -2.08 -7.62 -2.67
CA PHE A 49 -2.27 -7.31 -1.25
C PHE A 49 -1.99 -8.53 -0.36
N GLU A 50 -2.42 -9.71 -0.80
CA GLU A 50 -2.21 -10.97 -0.09
C GLU A 50 -0.74 -11.40 -0.11
N GLU A 51 -0.09 -11.44 -1.28
CA GLU A 51 1.32 -11.84 -1.42
C GLU A 51 2.29 -10.85 -0.78
N MET A 52 1.95 -9.55 -0.74
CA MET A 52 2.84 -8.53 -0.20
C MET A 52 2.57 -8.19 1.27
N GLU A 53 1.62 -8.87 1.92
CA GLU A 53 1.17 -8.60 3.30
C GLU A 53 0.77 -7.14 3.53
N ILE A 54 0.19 -6.50 2.51
CA ILE A 54 -0.27 -5.11 2.58
C ILE A 54 -1.72 -5.13 3.03
N ARG A 55 -2.06 -4.32 4.04
CA ARG A 55 -3.44 -4.19 4.51
C ARG A 55 -4.33 -3.72 3.36
N LYS A 56 -5.42 -4.46 3.10
CA LYS A 56 -6.44 -4.03 2.14
C LYS A 56 -6.98 -2.64 2.55
N PRO A 57 -7.15 -1.71 1.58
CA PRO A 57 -7.65 -0.36 1.84
C PRO A 57 -9.08 -0.38 2.40
#